data_AF-A0A3C0AGV4-F1
#
_entry.id   AF-A0A3C0AGV4-F1
#
_cell.length_a   1.000
_cell.length_b   1.000
_cell.length_c   1.000
_cell.angle_alpha   90.00
_cell.angle_beta   90.00
_cell.angle_gamma   90.00
#
_symmetry.space_group_name_H-M   'P 1'
#
loop_
_entity.id
_entity.type
_entity.pdbx_description
1 polymer ?
#
loop_
_entity_poly.entity_id
_entity_poly.type
_entity_poly.pdbx_seq_one_letter_code
_entity_poly.pdbx_strand_id
1 'polypeptide(L)'
;MPLSTSPNQSNHLASLNPAQREAASTLSGPLLVLAGAGTGKTRVITYRMVELIRNGIAPDKILSVTFTNKAAKEMQGRMAALLGKRLPAKPFISTFHSLCVRILREEISLLGYPGKFVIYDRGDQESAARTALREIRVTDKSLRPGDLLNRISTWKMA
;
A
#
# COMPACT_ATOMS: atom_id res chain seq x y z
N MET A 1 14.52 17.75 -18.27
CA MET A 1 14.26 17.34 -19.67
C MET A 1 12.84 16.80 -19.74
N PRO A 2 11.93 17.42 -20.50
CA PRO A 2 10.63 16.81 -20.76
C PRO A 2 10.84 15.54 -21.57
N LEU A 3 10.23 14.44 -21.14
CA LEU A 3 10.19 13.20 -21.89
C LEU A 3 9.57 13.52 -23.25
N SER A 4 10.33 13.34 -24.32
CA SER A 4 9.87 13.52 -25.70
C SER A 4 8.63 12.66 -25.94
N THR A 5 7.47 13.29 -26.09
CA THR A 5 6.22 12.64 -26.47
C THR A 5 6.28 12.29 -27.95
N SER A 6 6.83 11.12 -28.27
CA SER A 6 6.75 10.57 -29.63
C SER A 6 5.26 10.32 -29.98
N PRO A 7 4.74 10.82 -31.12
CA PRO A 7 3.30 10.83 -31.42
C PRO A 7 2.68 9.46 -31.76
N ASN A 8 3.38 8.34 -31.58
CA ASN A 8 2.97 7.05 -32.13
C ASN A 8 3.22 5.87 -31.15
N GLN A 9 2.79 6.01 -29.89
CA GLN A 9 2.73 4.91 -28.94
C GLN A 9 1.29 4.40 -28.86
N SER A 10 1.09 3.21 -29.42
CA SER A 10 -0.10 2.35 -29.38
C SER A 10 -1.00 2.66 -28.19
N ASN A 11 -2.29 2.93 -28.45
CA ASN A 11 -3.29 3.27 -27.45
C ASN A 11 -3.36 2.18 -26.37
N HIS A 12 -2.54 2.27 -25.31
CA HIS A 12 -2.45 1.25 -24.26
C HIS A 12 -3.79 1.07 -23.54
N LEU A 13 -4.66 2.09 -23.56
CA LEU A 13 -6.03 2.08 -23.07
C LEU A 13 -7.02 1.35 -24.00
N ALA A 14 -6.63 0.99 -25.23
CA ALA A 14 -7.47 0.23 -26.16
C ALA A 14 -7.89 -1.12 -25.59
N SER A 15 -7.07 -1.66 -24.69
CA SER A 15 -7.30 -2.93 -24.01
C SER A 15 -8.25 -2.83 -22.80
N LEU A 16 -8.71 -1.62 -22.45
CA LEU A 16 -9.69 -1.35 -21.38
C LEU A 16 -11.08 -1.17 -21.97
N ASN A 17 -12.09 -1.67 -21.26
CA ASN A 17 -13.49 -1.36 -21.58
C ASN A 17 -13.81 0.13 -21.30
N PRO A 18 -14.97 0.66 -21.73
CA PRO A 18 -15.29 2.08 -21.59
C PRO A 18 -15.21 2.59 -20.15
N ALA A 19 -15.82 1.88 -19.18
CA ALA A 19 -15.81 2.29 -17.77
C ALA A 19 -14.41 2.24 -17.14
N GLN A 20 -13.61 1.22 -17.49
CA GLN A 20 -12.22 1.13 -17.04
C GLN A 20 -11.35 2.25 -17.62
N ARG A 21 -11.58 2.61 -18.89
CA ARG A 21 -10.88 3.70 -19.58
C ARG A 21 -11.23 5.04 -18.96
N GLU A 22 -12.50 5.29 -18.71
CA GLU A 22 -12.97 6.49 -18.01
C GLU A 22 -12.29 6.60 -16.64
N ALA A 23 -12.36 5.57 -15.82
CA ALA A 23 -11.74 5.56 -14.49
C ALA A 23 -10.20 5.74 -14.54
N ALA A 24 -9.52 5.21 -15.55
CA ALA A 24 -8.09 5.41 -15.75
C ALA A 24 -7.73 6.81 -16.25
N SER A 25 -8.63 7.47 -16.99
CA SER A 25 -8.41 8.78 -17.60
C SER A 25 -8.86 9.94 -16.72
N THR A 26 -9.58 9.68 -15.62
CA THR A 26 -9.93 10.70 -14.63
C THR A 26 -8.73 11.03 -13.74
N LEU A 27 -8.02 12.12 -14.05
CA LEU A 27 -6.72 12.46 -13.42
C LEU A 27 -6.82 13.42 -12.23
N SER A 28 -7.97 14.03 -12.01
CA SER A 28 -8.18 15.04 -10.97
C SER A 28 -9.41 14.72 -10.12
N GLY A 29 -9.41 15.27 -8.91
CA GLY A 29 -10.50 15.11 -7.95
C GLY A 29 -10.63 13.72 -7.32
N PRO A 30 -11.51 13.58 -6.31
CA PRO A 30 -11.86 12.30 -5.72
C PRO A 30 -12.56 11.39 -6.75
N LEU A 31 -12.20 10.11 -6.80
CA LEU A 31 -12.83 9.12 -7.66
C LEU A 31 -13.03 7.81 -6.89
N LEU A 32 -14.28 7.33 -6.86
CA LEU A 32 -14.64 6.01 -6.34
C LEU A 32 -14.94 5.07 -7.50
N VAL A 33 -14.23 3.93 -7.55
CA VAL A 33 -14.45 2.90 -8.56
C VAL A 33 -15.06 1.66 -7.90
N LEU A 34 -16.35 1.44 -8.13
CA LEU A 34 -17.07 0.25 -7.67
C LEU A 34 -16.85 -0.90 -8.65
N ALA A 35 -16.29 -2.01 -8.19
CA ALA A 35 -15.86 -3.09 -9.08
C ALA A 35 -15.92 -4.47 -8.42
N GLY A 36 -16.68 -5.37 -9.03
CA GLY A 36 -16.84 -6.77 -8.58
C GLY A 36 -15.55 -7.59 -8.66
N ALA A 37 -15.56 -8.81 -8.12
CA ALA A 37 -14.43 -9.73 -8.25
C ALA A 37 -14.09 -9.98 -9.74
N GLY A 38 -12.80 -10.12 -10.09
CA GLY A 38 -12.36 -10.40 -11.47
C GLY A 38 -12.49 -9.25 -12.49
N THR A 39 -13.15 -8.14 -12.17
CA THR A 39 -13.43 -7.03 -13.12
C THR A 39 -12.24 -6.14 -13.49
N GLY A 40 -11.02 -6.48 -13.07
CA GLY A 40 -9.81 -5.75 -13.46
C GLY A 40 -9.48 -4.51 -12.63
N LYS A 41 -9.95 -4.39 -11.37
CA LYS A 41 -9.61 -3.29 -10.44
C LYS A 41 -8.12 -2.87 -10.46
N THR A 42 -7.24 -3.84 -10.24
CA THR A 42 -5.78 -3.61 -10.23
C THR A 42 -5.28 -3.10 -11.58
N ARG A 43 -5.91 -3.53 -12.68
CA ARG A 43 -5.60 -3.04 -14.03
C ARG A 43 -5.94 -1.55 -14.11
N VAL A 44 -7.15 -1.15 -13.76
CA VAL A 44 -7.58 0.27 -13.76
C VAL A 44 -6.62 1.14 -12.95
N ILE A 45 -6.27 0.73 -11.72
CA ILE A 45 -5.34 1.49 -10.87
C ILE A 45 -3.96 1.64 -11.53
N THR A 46 -3.44 0.57 -12.15
CA THR A 46 -2.13 0.62 -12.82
C THR A 46 -2.16 1.57 -14.02
N TYR A 47 -3.19 1.48 -14.85
CA TYR A 47 -3.34 2.36 -16.01
C TYR A 47 -3.55 3.81 -15.60
N ARG A 48 -4.29 4.08 -14.52
CA ARG A 48 -4.44 5.43 -13.98
C ARG A 48 -3.11 6.04 -13.56
N MET A 49 -2.23 5.26 -12.90
CA MET A 49 -0.88 5.73 -12.56
C MET A 49 -0.04 6.04 -13.80
N VAL A 50 -0.14 5.20 -14.85
CA VAL A 50 0.52 5.47 -16.15
C VAL A 50 0.03 6.80 -16.71
N GLU A 51 -1.28 7.03 -16.73
CA GLU A 51 -1.88 8.23 -17.28
C GLU A 51 -1.50 9.49 -16.50
N LEU A 52 -1.46 9.42 -15.16
CA LEU A 52 -0.95 10.52 -14.34
C LEU A 52 0.50 10.89 -14.74
N ILE A 53 1.37 9.89 -14.90
CA ILE A 53 2.78 10.13 -15.28
C ILE A 53 2.89 10.70 -16.69
N ARG A 54 2.11 10.16 -17.65
CA ARG A 54 2.07 10.65 -19.03
C ARG A 54 1.56 12.09 -19.14
N ASN A 55 0.69 12.49 -18.22
CA ASN A 55 0.19 13.86 -18.11
C ASN A 55 1.06 14.76 -17.21
N GLY A 56 2.32 14.38 -16.98
CA GLY A 56 3.34 15.24 -16.37
C GLY A 56 3.44 15.15 -14.84
N ILE A 57 2.67 14.28 -14.18
CA ILE A 57 2.83 14.06 -12.73
C ILE A 57 4.12 13.29 -12.47
N ALA A 58 4.99 13.86 -11.63
CA ALA A 58 6.24 13.22 -11.26
C ALA A 58 5.95 11.88 -10.54
N PRO A 59 6.59 10.76 -10.94
CA PRO A 59 6.26 9.44 -10.40
C PRO A 59 6.37 9.34 -8.87
N ASP A 60 7.34 10.01 -8.27
CA ASP A 60 7.56 10.07 -6.81
C ASP A 60 6.45 10.81 -6.04
N LYS A 61 5.57 11.53 -6.73
CA LYS A 61 4.36 12.16 -6.15
C LYS A 61 3.14 11.23 -6.17
N ILE A 62 3.27 10.01 -6.68
CA ILE A 62 2.18 9.04 -6.79
C ILE A 62 2.32 7.97 -5.70
N LEU A 63 1.29 7.86 -4.87
CA LEU A 63 1.16 6.82 -3.84
C LEU A 63 0.07 5.82 -4.24
N SER A 64 0.41 4.53 -4.20
CA SER A 64 -0.56 3.45 -4.32
C SER A 64 -0.40 2.47 -3.15
N VAL A 65 -1.50 2.23 -2.44
CA VAL A 65 -1.53 1.39 -1.24
C VAL A 65 -2.43 0.18 -1.46
N THR A 66 -1.99 -0.98 -1.00
CA THR A 66 -2.75 -2.22 -1.05
C THR A 66 -2.64 -3.01 0.26
N PHE A 67 -3.41 -4.09 0.40
CA PHE A 67 -3.44 -4.89 1.62
C PHE A 67 -2.34 -5.95 1.69
N THR A 68 -1.82 -6.41 0.55
CA THR A 68 -0.85 -7.51 0.52
C THR A 68 0.44 -7.15 -0.21
N ASN A 69 1.56 -7.69 0.28
CA ASN A 69 2.85 -7.54 -0.38
C ASN A 69 2.85 -8.13 -1.80
N LYS A 70 2.09 -9.21 -2.02
CA LYS A 70 1.92 -9.82 -3.35
C LYS A 70 1.27 -8.85 -4.33
N ALA A 71 0.16 -8.22 -3.94
CA ALA A 71 -0.51 -7.24 -4.80
C ALA A 71 0.39 -6.02 -5.10
N ALA A 72 1.17 -5.56 -4.11
CA ALA A 72 2.10 -4.45 -4.30
C ALA A 72 3.19 -4.80 -5.34
N LYS A 73 3.82 -5.98 -5.20
CA LYS A 73 4.83 -6.49 -6.14
C LYS A 73 4.27 -6.71 -7.55
N GLU A 74 3.08 -7.30 -7.66
CA GLU A 74 2.40 -7.48 -8.95
C GLU A 74 2.11 -6.14 -9.62
N MET A 75 1.63 -5.15 -8.87
CA MET A 75 1.34 -3.81 -9.39
C MET A 75 2.63 -3.10 -9.85
N GLN A 76 3.71 -3.20 -9.07
CA GLN A 76 5.03 -2.70 -9.49
C GLN A 76 5.53 -3.35 -10.78
N GLY A 77 5.37 -4.68 -10.92
CA GLY A 77 5.74 -5.42 -12.12
C GLY A 77 4.95 -4.98 -13.36
N ARG A 78 3.63 -4.83 -13.23
CA ARG A 78 2.77 -4.32 -14.32
C ARG A 78 3.15 -2.89 -14.71
N MET A 79 3.46 -2.06 -13.72
CA MET A 79 3.85 -0.67 -13.95
C MET A 79 5.17 -0.58 -14.73
N ALA A 80 6.16 -1.40 -14.35
CA ALA A 80 7.43 -1.50 -15.07
C ALA A 80 7.27 -2.01 -16.51
N ALA A 81 6.30 -2.88 -16.77
CA ALA A 81 6.00 -3.36 -18.12
C ALA A 81 5.35 -2.28 -19.01
N LEU A 82 4.50 -1.41 -18.45
CA LEU A 82 3.79 -0.37 -19.20
C LEU A 82 4.64 0.89 -19.48
N LEU A 83 5.50 1.32 -18.55
CA LEU A 83 6.35 2.51 -18.73
C LEU A 83 7.78 2.19 -19.19
N GLY A 84 8.14 0.91 -19.27
CA GLY A 84 9.51 0.47 -19.53
C GLY A 84 10.44 0.65 -18.32
N LYS A 85 11.64 0.07 -18.39
CA LYS A 85 12.59 0.00 -17.26
C LYS A 85 13.31 1.31 -16.92
N ARG A 86 13.10 2.39 -17.67
CA ARG A 86 13.94 3.63 -17.62
C ARG A 86 13.19 4.88 -17.14
N LEU A 87 12.44 4.77 -16.04
CA LEU A 87 11.98 5.98 -15.36
C LEU A 87 13.05 6.47 -14.37
N PRO A 88 13.34 7.77 -14.30
CA PRO A 88 14.28 8.33 -13.33
C PRO A 88 13.77 8.20 -11.89
N ALA A 89 12.45 8.17 -11.70
CA ALA A 89 11.78 7.96 -10.42
C ALA A 89 10.64 6.95 -10.57
N LYS A 90 10.21 6.32 -9.47
CA LYS A 90 9.12 5.33 -9.47
C LYS A 90 8.00 5.76 -8.53
N PRO A 91 6.73 5.43 -8.84
CA PRO A 91 5.64 5.53 -7.90
C PRO A 91 5.91 4.75 -6.62
N PHE A 92 5.45 5.29 -5.49
CA PHE A 92 5.50 4.59 -4.23
C PHE A 92 4.33 3.62 -4.13
N ILE A 93 4.60 2.34 -4.43
CA ILE A 93 3.61 1.26 -4.38
C ILE A 93 3.94 0.36 -3.19
N SER A 94 3.07 0.31 -2.19
CA SER A 94 3.36 -0.37 -0.93
C SER A 94 2.10 -0.94 -0.25
N THR A 95 2.29 -1.62 0.89
CA THR A 95 1.17 -1.93 1.78
C THR A 95 0.95 -0.81 2.79
N PHE A 96 -0.22 -0.76 3.44
CA PHE A 96 -0.46 0.16 4.55
C PHE A 96 0.63 0.08 5.62
N HIS A 97 0.99 -1.14 6.04
CA HIS A 97 2.04 -1.35 7.03
C HIS A 97 3.41 -0.86 6.54
N SER A 98 3.78 -1.15 5.30
CA SER A 98 5.06 -0.69 4.73
C SER A 98 5.14 0.84 4.64
N LEU A 99 4.04 1.50 4.28
CA LEU A 99 3.94 2.95 4.28
C LEU A 99 4.08 3.52 5.69
N CYS A 100 3.32 3.01 6.67
CA CYS A 100 3.38 3.48 8.05
C CYS A 100 4.77 3.28 8.66
N VAL A 101 5.41 2.13 8.43
CA VAL A 101 6.78 1.88 8.90
C VAL A 101 7.74 2.90 8.30
N ARG A 102 7.65 3.18 6.99
CA ARG A 102 8.50 4.20 6.35
C ARG A 102 8.33 5.56 7.02
N ILE A 103 7.09 6.04 7.16
CA ILE A 103 6.79 7.33 7.78
C ILE A 103 7.37 7.38 9.20
N LEU A 104 7.17 6.33 10.00
CA LEU A 104 7.70 6.28 11.36
C LEU A 104 9.23 6.24 11.37
N ARG A 105 9.89 5.50 10.47
CA ARG A 105 11.35 5.49 10.40
C ARG A 105 11.93 6.86 10.07
N GLU A 106 11.21 7.68 9.30
CA GLU A 106 11.61 9.04 8.94
C GLU A 106 11.31 10.03 10.08
N GLU A 107 10.13 9.96 10.70
CA GLU A 107 9.58 11.06 11.51
C GLU A 107 9.32 10.72 13.00
N ILE A 108 9.45 9.47 13.45
CA ILE A 108 8.99 9.08 14.82
C ILE A 108 9.75 9.78 15.96
N SER A 109 10.93 10.34 15.68
CA SER A 109 11.69 11.11 16.67
C SER A 109 10.93 12.35 17.18
N LEU A 110 10.02 12.91 16.36
CA LEU A 110 9.14 14.02 16.74
C LEU A 110 8.17 13.65 17.89
N LEU A 111 7.92 12.35 18.09
CA LEU A 111 7.10 11.82 19.18
C LEU A 111 7.94 11.38 20.39
N GLY A 112 9.26 11.61 20.38
CA GLY A 112 10.17 11.19 21.44
C GLY A 112 10.55 9.71 21.40
N TYR A 113 10.20 8.98 20.34
CA TYR A 113 10.59 7.57 20.18
C TYR A 113 11.87 7.41 19.35
N PRO A 114 12.67 6.36 19.59
CA PRO A 114 13.84 6.08 18.78
C PRO A 114 13.45 5.67 17.35
N GLY A 115 14.15 6.22 16.35
CA GLY A 115 13.97 5.84 14.94
C GLY A 115 14.24 4.35 14.65
N LYS A 116 15.05 3.69 15.49
CA LYS A 116 15.33 2.25 15.44
C LYS A 116 14.43 1.43 16.40
N PHE A 117 13.11 1.48 16.22
CA PHE A 117 12.16 0.60 16.92
C PHE A 117 12.12 -0.83 16.35
N VAL A 118 11.63 -1.79 17.14
CA VAL A 118 11.41 -3.19 16.74
C VAL A 118 9.93 -3.38 16.39
N ILE A 119 9.64 -4.20 15.39
CA ILE A 119 8.28 -4.60 15.03
C ILE A 119 8.08 -6.01 15.55
N TYR A 120 7.22 -6.16 16.55
CA TYR A 120 6.92 -7.47 17.14
C TYR A 120 6.11 -8.33 16.17
N ASP A 121 6.61 -9.54 15.93
CA ASP A 121 5.83 -10.59 15.28
C ASP A 121 4.81 -11.21 16.24
N ARG A 122 4.12 -12.27 15.81
CA ARG A 122 3.12 -12.93 16.66
C ARG A 122 3.72 -13.58 17.90
N GLY A 123 4.92 -14.17 17.79
CA GLY A 123 5.61 -14.81 18.92
C GLY A 123 6.07 -13.79 19.94
N ASP A 124 6.65 -12.68 19.47
CA ASP A 124 7.05 -11.55 20.32
C ASP A 124 5.84 -10.99 21.10
N GLN A 125 4.72 -10.80 20.39
CA GLN A 125 3.46 -10.34 21.00
C GLN A 125 2.93 -11.32 22.05
N GLU A 126 2.95 -12.62 21.77
CA GLU A 126 2.48 -13.64 22.72
C GLU A 126 3.38 -13.74 23.96
N SER A 127 4.69 -13.59 23.79
CA SER A 127 5.65 -13.54 24.90
C SER A 127 5.41 -12.32 25.80
N ALA A 128 5.21 -11.15 25.20
CA ALA A 128 4.90 -9.93 25.94
C ALA A 128 3.55 -10.02 26.67
N ALA A 129 2.52 -10.55 26.00
CA ALA A 129 1.20 -10.76 26.61
C ALA A 129 1.25 -11.75 27.78
N ARG A 130 2.00 -12.85 27.64
CA ARG A 130 2.20 -13.82 28.73
C ARG A 130 2.89 -13.18 29.94
N THR A 131 3.90 -12.36 29.70
CA THR A 131 4.61 -11.65 30.77
C THR A 131 3.68 -10.70 31.52
N ALA A 132 2.91 -9.88 30.79
CA ALA A 132 1.94 -8.95 31.38
C ALA A 132 0.86 -9.68 32.22
N LEU A 133 0.29 -10.79 31.70
CA LEU A 133 -0.72 -11.57 32.43
C LEU A 133 -0.16 -12.18 33.73
N ARG A 134 1.10 -12.64 33.71
CA ARG A 134 1.79 -13.17 34.89
C ARG A 134 1.97 -12.10 35.96
N GLU A 135 2.36 -10.89 35.58
CA GLU A 135 2.57 -9.77 36.51
C GLU A 135 1.30 -9.38 37.27
N ILE A 136 0.15 -9.40 36.59
CA ILE A 136 -1.16 -9.13 37.22
C ILE A 136 -1.83 -10.39 37.81
N ARG A 137 -1.11 -11.51 37.90
CA ARG A 137 -1.57 -12.79 38.47
C ARG A 137 -2.82 -13.38 37.82
N VAL A 138 -3.02 -13.13 36.52
CA VAL A 138 -4.06 -13.79 35.73
C VAL A 138 -3.56 -15.15 35.26
N THR A 139 -4.33 -16.20 35.48
CA THR A 139 -3.97 -17.56 35.06
C THR A 139 -4.36 -17.83 33.61
N ASP A 140 -3.62 -18.69 32.91
CA ASP A 140 -3.91 -19.10 31.53
C ASP A 140 -5.31 -19.72 31.36
N LYS A 141 -5.90 -20.26 32.45
CA LYS A 141 -7.29 -20.76 32.46
C LYS A 141 -8.32 -19.63 32.38
N SER A 142 -8.01 -18.45 32.91
CA SER A 142 -8.90 -17.29 32.91
C SER A 142 -8.79 -16.50 31.61
N LEU A 143 -7.57 -16.27 31.12
CA LEU A 143 -7.34 -15.54 29.87
C LEU A 143 -6.02 -16.00 29.25
N ARG A 144 -6.07 -16.54 28.04
CA ARG A 144 -4.85 -16.94 27.32
C ARG A 144 -4.21 -15.72 26.66
N PRO A 145 -2.87 -15.68 26.51
CA PRO A 145 -2.18 -14.58 25.83
C PRO A 145 -2.74 -14.25 24.44
N GLY A 146 -3.07 -15.28 23.65
CA GLY A 146 -3.66 -15.09 22.33
C GLY A 146 -5.04 -14.42 22.35
N ASP A 147 -5.86 -14.71 23.36
CA ASP A 147 -7.19 -14.10 23.53
C ASP A 147 -7.06 -12.62 23.92
N LEU A 148 -6.10 -12.29 24.81
CA LEU A 148 -5.76 -10.91 25.15
C LEU A 148 -5.31 -10.13 23.90
N LEU A 149 -4.41 -10.70 23.10
CA LEU A 149 -3.94 -10.06 21.87
C LEU A 149 -5.07 -9.81 20.88
N ASN A 150 -6.03 -10.75 20.75
CA ASN A 150 -7.19 -10.57 19.89
C ASN A 150 -8.04 -9.37 20.35
N ARG A 151 -8.28 -9.23 21.66
CA ARG A 151 -9.00 -8.06 22.23
C ARG A 151 -8.26 -6.75 21.94
N ILE A 152 -6.95 -6.71 22.19
CA ILE A 152 -6.12 -5.54 21.89
C ILE A 152 -6.16 -5.20 20.39
N SER A 153 -6.12 -6.21 19.52
CA SER A 153 -6.20 -6.00 18.08
C SER A 153 -7.54 -5.38 17.69
N THR A 154 -8.65 -5.84 18.28
CA THR A 154 -9.97 -5.22 18.06
C THR A 154 -9.98 -3.76 18.51
N TRP A 155 -9.42 -3.43 19.67
CA TRP A 155 -9.35 -2.05 20.15
C TRP A 155 -8.50 -1.13 19.28
N LYS A 156 -7.45 -1.66 18.63
CA LYS A 156 -6.64 -0.89 17.68
C LYS A 156 -7.33 -0.67 16.33
N MET A 157 -8.35 -1.48 16.01
CA MET A 157 -9.07 -1.44 14.74
C MET A 157 -10.46 -0.80 14.82
N ALA A 158 -10.97 -0.61 16.04
CA ALA A 158 -12.19 0.15 16.32
C ALA A 158 -11.91 1.65 16.21
#